data_AF-A0A1A9VPE5-F1
#
_entry.id   AF-A0A1A9VPE5-F1
#
_cell.length_a   1.000
_cell.length_b   1.000
_cell.length_c   1.000
_cell.angle_alpha   90.00
_cell.angle_beta   90.00
_cell.angle_gamma   90.00
#
_symmetry.space_group_name_H-M   'P 1'
#
loop_
_entity.id
_entity.type
_entity.pdbx_description
1 polymer ?
#
loop_
_entity_poly.entity_id
_entity_poly.type
_entity_poly.pdbx_seq_one_letter_code
_entity_poly.pdbx_strand_id
1 'polypeptide(L)'
;MSDPSVLTNNSNRGTSVPMISPQEMALHSLCKHLLKSRLFRGFYEQRRYVEQVQTYRDIVSLQRTEKDLEKLLRDVSQKLQMFYLSQNQRMWIGVTNSAAIGASQYPGQTLDIYIWVELDELAFGQYWFIIKTVKFRENEVTLKLKTVRPVEFEVAEKPTLSTRNLSQSLPLTDKSTVTAESQDPLQVSKPVEWKDFQLLFRQWGFAIRGSIYEFMVQDITKKNIKNLLRFLILLSVSLLSALLMTLKFIGIFIIRFMFELSRFTHVLTPTVLKIIDVFNKIIGGFFILLAMIWKDAVVNRGRPQPPNEFRYLQYNRPMYKSVTYIRERQQNANDNNDWH
;
A
#
# COMPACT_ATOMS: atom_id res chain seq x y z
N MET A 1 -36.01 60.00 18.96
CA MET A 1 -35.90 59.57 17.56
C MET A 1 -35.42 58.13 17.56
N SER A 2 -36.28 57.28 17.04
CA SER A 2 -36.21 55.84 16.89
C SER A 2 -35.05 55.41 16.00
N ASP A 3 -34.35 54.33 16.41
CA ASP A 3 -34.03 53.21 15.52
C ASP A 3 -33.51 51.99 16.33
N PRO A 4 -34.21 50.84 16.29
CA PRO A 4 -33.72 49.57 16.80
C PRO A 4 -33.32 48.66 15.63
N SER A 5 -32.06 48.26 15.55
CA SER A 5 -31.65 47.14 14.66
C SER A 5 -30.37 46.48 15.15
N VAL A 6 -30.51 45.68 16.20
CA VAL A 6 -29.53 44.65 16.57
C VAL A 6 -30.25 43.31 16.55
N LEU A 7 -30.18 42.62 15.41
CA LEU A 7 -30.29 41.16 15.30
C LEU A 7 -29.32 40.70 14.22
N THR A 8 -28.11 40.37 14.66
CA THR A 8 -27.11 39.64 13.89
C THR A 8 -27.32 38.13 14.04
N ASN A 9 -26.98 37.42 12.97
CA ASN A 9 -26.62 36.00 12.89
C ASN A 9 -27.73 34.95 13.06
N ASN A 10 -28.17 34.42 11.92
CA ASN A 10 -27.92 33.02 11.55
C ASN A 10 -28.31 32.79 10.08
N SER A 11 -27.37 33.05 9.17
CA SER A 11 -27.47 32.52 7.80
C SER A 11 -26.84 31.14 7.78
N ASN A 12 -27.70 30.13 7.91
CA ASN A 12 -27.39 28.77 7.49
C ASN A 12 -26.91 28.83 6.04
N ARG A 13 -25.62 28.61 5.81
CA ARG A 13 -25.09 28.27 4.50
C ARG A 13 -25.73 26.95 4.08
N GLY A 14 -26.89 27.05 3.43
CA GLY A 14 -27.44 25.98 2.63
C GLY A 14 -26.40 25.64 1.58
N THR A 15 -25.92 24.40 1.62
CA THR A 15 -25.13 23.78 0.56
C THR A 15 -25.98 23.84 -0.71
N SER A 16 -25.78 24.87 -1.54
CA SER A 16 -26.37 24.90 -2.87
C SER A 16 -25.83 23.71 -3.63
N VAL A 17 -26.63 22.66 -3.76
CA VAL A 17 -26.33 21.54 -4.64
C VAL A 17 -26.12 22.16 -6.01
N PRO A 18 -24.94 22.03 -6.63
CA PRO A 18 -24.73 22.53 -7.98
C PRO A 18 -25.80 21.89 -8.87
N MET A 19 -26.64 22.70 -9.52
CA MET A 19 -27.62 22.20 -10.48
C MET A 19 -26.85 21.74 -11.72
N ILE A 20 -26.39 20.48 -11.67
CA ILE A 20 -25.72 19.81 -12.78
C ILE A 20 -26.76 19.61 -13.90
N SER A 21 -26.43 20.02 -15.12
CA SER A 21 -27.35 19.83 -16.25
C SER A 21 -27.60 18.33 -16.49
N PRO A 22 -28.81 17.93 -16.94
CA PRO A 22 -29.08 16.51 -17.26
C PRO A 22 -28.11 15.93 -18.29
N GLN A 23 -27.65 16.77 -19.24
CA GLN A 23 -26.66 16.39 -20.24
C GLN A 23 -25.28 16.11 -19.61
N GLU A 24 -24.86 16.95 -18.65
CA GLU A 24 -23.62 16.74 -17.91
C GLU A 24 -23.66 15.46 -17.06
N MET A 25 -24.78 15.19 -16.39
CA MET A 25 -24.96 13.93 -15.64
C MET A 25 -24.85 12.70 -16.55
N ALA A 26 -25.44 12.74 -17.74
CA ALA A 26 -25.34 11.66 -18.72
C ALA A 26 -23.89 11.48 -19.22
N LEU A 27 -23.17 12.58 -19.46
CA LEU A 27 -21.77 12.53 -19.84
C LEU A 27 -20.89 11.92 -18.72
N HIS A 28 -21.13 12.32 -17.47
CA HIS A 28 -20.42 11.79 -16.30
C HIS A 28 -20.64 10.29 -16.14
N SER A 29 -21.90 9.83 -16.29
CA SER A 29 -22.23 8.41 -16.15
C SER A 29 -21.62 7.58 -17.27
N LEU A 30 -21.64 8.08 -18.51
CA LEU A 30 -21.00 7.45 -19.66
C LEU A 30 -19.48 7.33 -19.49
N CYS A 31 -18.80 8.41 -19.09
CA CYS A 31 -17.36 8.38 -18.86
C CYS A 31 -16.98 7.39 -17.74
N LYS A 32 -17.75 7.39 -16.64
CA LYS A 32 -17.58 6.42 -15.56
C LYS A 32 -17.78 4.99 -16.05
N HIS A 33 -18.81 4.73 -16.87
CA HIS A 33 -19.10 3.40 -17.38
C HIS A 33 -17.99 2.87 -18.31
N LEU A 34 -17.47 3.72 -19.20
CA LEU A 34 -16.43 3.32 -20.17
C LEU A 34 -15.08 3.00 -19.52
N LEU A 35 -14.69 3.79 -18.52
CA LEU A 35 -13.35 3.73 -17.93
C LEU A 35 -13.28 2.88 -16.65
N LYS A 36 -14.40 2.66 -15.94
CA LYS A 36 -14.41 1.90 -14.69
C LYS A 36 -13.95 0.46 -14.90
N SER A 37 -13.23 -0.06 -13.92
CA SER A 37 -12.73 -1.44 -13.85
C SER A 37 -11.76 -1.85 -14.96
N ARG A 38 -11.22 -0.90 -15.73
CA ARG A 38 -10.15 -1.17 -16.69
C ARG A 38 -8.84 -1.38 -15.95
N LEU A 39 -8.22 -2.53 -16.16
CA LEU A 39 -6.87 -2.88 -15.71
C LEU A 39 -5.87 -2.47 -16.81
N PHE A 40 -4.77 -1.83 -16.43
CA PHE A 40 -3.72 -1.47 -17.37
C PHE A 40 -2.35 -1.43 -16.70
N ARG A 41 -1.30 -1.54 -17.50
CA ARG A 41 0.08 -1.36 -17.07
C ARG A 41 0.57 0.06 -17.34
N GLY A 42 1.13 0.70 -16.31
CA GLY A 42 1.63 2.07 -16.40
C GLY A 42 2.88 2.31 -15.56
N PHE A 43 3.57 3.40 -15.84
CA PHE A 43 4.73 3.86 -15.08
C PHE A 43 4.35 5.08 -14.28
N TYR A 44 4.54 5.02 -12.96
CA TYR A 44 4.50 6.20 -12.12
C TYR A 44 5.85 6.90 -12.21
N GLU A 45 5.88 8.05 -12.89
CA GLU A 45 7.12 8.75 -13.24
C GLU A 45 7.52 9.77 -12.17
N GLN A 46 6.61 10.69 -11.84
CA GLN A 46 6.92 11.81 -10.97
C GLN A 46 5.65 12.43 -10.38
N ARG A 47 5.85 13.27 -9.37
CA ARG A 47 4.82 14.14 -8.79
C ARG A 47 5.12 15.59 -9.17
N ARG A 48 4.15 16.27 -9.79
CA ARG A 48 4.31 17.65 -10.28
C ARG A 48 3.21 18.55 -9.75
N TYR A 49 3.56 19.80 -9.45
CA TYR A 49 2.60 20.83 -9.09
C TYR A 49 1.82 21.28 -10.33
N VAL A 50 0.49 21.28 -10.26
CA VAL A 50 -0.38 21.76 -11.33
C VAL A 50 -0.99 23.09 -10.90
N GLU A 51 -0.63 24.16 -11.61
CA GLU A 51 -1.04 25.53 -11.26
C GLU A 51 -2.55 25.74 -11.41
N GLN A 52 -3.20 25.10 -12.39
CA GLN A 52 -4.64 25.26 -12.63
C GLN A 52 -5.50 24.79 -11.44
N VAL A 53 -5.06 23.76 -10.73
CA VAL A 53 -5.74 23.20 -9.56
C VAL A 53 -5.05 23.54 -8.24
N GLN A 54 -3.92 24.26 -8.28
CA GLN A 54 -3.12 24.69 -7.11
C GLN A 54 -2.75 23.55 -6.16
N THR A 55 -2.33 22.41 -6.71
CA THR A 55 -2.05 21.21 -5.93
C THR A 55 -1.15 20.24 -6.68
N TYR A 56 -0.51 19.31 -5.95
CA TYR A 56 0.34 18.29 -6.54
C TYR A 56 -0.48 17.13 -7.12
N ARG A 57 -0.07 16.66 -8.29
CA ARG A 57 -0.64 15.51 -8.99
C ARG A 57 0.47 14.54 -9.38
N ASP A 58 0.11 13.27 -9.33
CA ASP A 58 0.97 12.15 -9.71
C ASP A 58 0.80 11.87 -11.18
N ILE A 59 1.91 11.72 -11.91
CA ILE A 59 1.92 11.47 -13.35
C ILE A 59 2.15 9.99 -13.60
N VAL A 60 1.17 9.35 -14.24
CA VAL A 60 1.24 7.96 -14.69
C VAL A 60 1.23 7.93 -16.22
N SER A 61 2.28 7.40 -16.83
CA SER A 61 2.32 7.13 -18.27
C SER A 61 1.85 5.71 -18.57
N LEU A 62 1.14 5.55 -19.69
CA LEU A 62 0.72 4.22 -20.15
C LEU A 62 1.90 3.51 -20.80
N GLN A 63 1.95 2.21 -20.66
CA GLN A 63 2.91 1.42 -21.42
C GLN A 63 2.49 1.23 -22.89
N ARG A 64 3.46 1.08 -23.79
CA ARG A 64 3.30 0.82 -25.23
C ARG A 64 2.28 -0.26 -25.64
N THR A 65 2.02 -1.26 -24.79
CA THR A 65 1.04 -2.33 -25.09
C THR A 65 -0.42 -1.87 -24.94
N GLU A 66 -0.69 -0.81 -24.18
CA GLU A 66 -2.03 -0.35 -23.80
C GLU A 66 -2.65 0.65 -24.80
N LYS A 67 -2.57 0.33 -26.10
CA LYS A 67 -3.03 1.24 -27.18
C LYS A 67 -4.55 1.46 -27.17
N ASP A 68 -5.31 0.42 -26.83
CA ASP A 68 -6.78 0.51 -26.81
C ASP A 68 -7.26 1.47 -25.71
N LEU A 69 -6.61 1.41 -24.53
CA LEU A 69 -6.90 2.34 -23.45
C LEU A 69 -6.43 3.76 -23.78
N GLU A 70 -5.27 3.92 -24.42
CA GLU A 70 -4.82 5.22 -24.91
C GLU A 70 -5.87 5.85 -25.83
N LYS A 71 -6.34 5.12 -26.85
CA LYS A 71 -7.35 5.62 -27.79
C LYS A 71 -8.62 6.03 -27.05
N LEU A 72 -9.09 5.18 -26.13
CA LEU A 72 -10.28 5.47 -25.32
C LEU A 72 -10.11 6.72 -24.44
N LEU A 73 -8.95 6.88 -23.79
CA LEU A 73 -8.66 8.04 -22.97
C LEU A 73 -8.57 9.32 -23.80
N ARG A 74 -8.00 9.27 -25.00
CA ARG A 74 -7.96 10.40 -25.95
C ARG A 74 -9.38 10.80 -26.36
N ASP A 75 -10.20 9.83 -26.76
CA ASP A 75 -11.60 10.08 -27.18
C ASP A 75 -12.42 10.69 -26.05
N VAL A 76 -12.31 10.15 -24.83
CA VAL A 76 -13.02 10.66 -23.64
C VAL A 76 -12.51 12.05 -23.26
N SER A 77 -11.19 12.26 -23.23
CA SER A 77 -10.59 13.56 -22.91
C SER A 77 -11.01 14.64 -23.91
N GLN A 78 -11.01 14.33 -25.21
CA GLN A 78 -11.43 15.28 -26.25
C GLN A 78 -12.92 15.63 -26.11
N LYS A 79 -13.79 14.64 -25.86
CA LYS A 79 -15.23 14.90 -25.63
C LYS A 79 -15.48 15.75 -24.39
N LEU A 80 -14.77 15.47 -23.29
CA LEU A 80 -14.85 16.27 -22.07
C LEU A 80 -14.34 17.70 -22.32
N GLN A 81 -13.23 17.85 -23.04
CA GLN A 81 -12.67 19.16 -23.37
C GLN A 81 -13.64 19.98 -24.23
N MET A 82 -14.24 19.38 -25.26
CA MET A 82 -15.24 20.04 -26.10
C MET A 82 -16.49 20.46 -25.32
N PHE A 83 -16.96 19.61 -24.39
CA PHE A 83 -18.11 19.91 -23.55
C PHE A 83 -17.82 21.06 -22.57
N TYR A 84 -16.66 21.04 -21.91
CA TYR A 84 -16.33 22.06 -20.91
C TYR A 84 -15.78 23.36 -21.50
N LEU A 85 -15.28 23.36 -22.73
CA LEU A 85 -14.93 24.61 -23.44
C LEU A 85 -16.11 25.57 -23.55
N SER A 86 -17.34 25.05 -23.68
CA SER A 86 -18.55 25.87 -23.78
C SER A 86 -19.19 26.22 -22.43
N GLN A 87 -19.01 25.37 -21.41
CA GLN A 87 -19.67 25.51 -20.11
C GLN A 87 -18.76 26.06 -19.00
N ASN A 88 -17.52 25.56 -18.89
CA ASN A 88 -16.57 25.92 -17.85
C ASN A 88 -15.13 25.88 -18.38
N GLN A 89 -14.63 27.05 -18.79
CA GLN A 89 -13.27 27.22 -19.32
C GLN A 89 -12.15 26.94 -18.31
N ARG A 90 -12.47 26.91 -17.01
CA ARG A 90 -11.50 26.61 -15.94
C ARG A 90 -11.44 25.13 -15.59
N MET A 91 -12.25 24.29 -16.24
CA MET A 91 -12.25 22.85 -15.99
C MET A 91 -10.93 22.23 -16.45
N TRP A 92 -10.16 21.71 -15.50
CA TRP A 92 -8.92 20.99 -15.79
C TRP A 92 -9.19 19.49 -15.97
N ILE A 93 -8.67 18.90 -17.04
CA ILE A 93 -8.82 17.47 -17.32
C ILE A 93 -7.49 16.79 -17.06
N GLY A 94 -7.49 15.80 -16.17
CA GLY A 94 -6.31 15.04 -15.73
C GLY A 94 -5.80 14.03 -16.76
N VAL A 95 -5.94 14.31 -18.06
CA VAL A 95 -5.41 13.51 -19.16
C VAL A 95 -4.79 14.46 -20.17
N THR A 96 -3.53 14.26 -20.50
CA THR A 96 -2.77 15.16 -21.39
C THR A 96 -1.88 14.37 -22.33
N ASN A 97 -1.62 14.93 -23.51
CA ASN A 97 -0.68 14.37 -24.48
C ASN A 97 0.77 14.72 -24.09
N SER A 98 1.72 13.82 -24.39
CA SER A 98 3.13 14.00 -24.03
C SER A 98 3.79 15.23 -24.64
N ALA A 99 3.28 15.72 -25.78
CA ALA A 99 3.77 16.95 -26.41
C ALA A 99 3.75 18.19 -25.48
N ALA A 100 2.91 18.19 -24.44
CA ALA A 100 2.75 19.33 -23.53
C ALA A 100 3.67 19.30 -22.30
N ILE A 101 4.28 18.17 -21.96
CA ILE A 101 4.89 17.93 -20.62
C ILE A 101 6.38 17.59 -20.69
N GLY A 102 6.88 17.29 -21.89
CA GLY A 102 8.23 16.79 -22.16
C GLY A 102 8.24 15.31 -22.53
N ALA A 103 9.40 14.81 -22.98
CA ALA A 103 9.59 13.39 -23.25
C ALA A 103 9.48 12.57 -21.94
N SER A 104 8.89 11.38 -22.02
CA SER A 104 8.79 10.48 -20.87
C SER A 104 10.18 10.09 -20.36
N GLN A 105 10.26 9.77 -19.07
CA GLN A 105 11.49 9.26 -18.47
C GLN A 105 11.92 7.89 -19.07
N TYR A 106 10.99 7.20 -19.75
CA TYR A 106 11.19 5.88 -20.37
C TYR A 106 10.89 5.91 -21.88
N PRO A 107 11.76 6.55 -22.69
CA PRO A 107 11.51 6.71 -24.12
C PRO A 107 11.40 5.36 -24.82
N GLY A 108 10.34 5.19 -25.61
CA GLY A 108 10.07 3.98 -26.41
C GLY A 108 9.32 2.85 -25.69
N GLN A 109 9.17 2.93 -24.36
CA GLN A 109 8.41 1.96 -23.55
C GLN A 109 7.02 2.47 -23.14
N THR A 110 6.84 3.79 -23.12
CA THR A 110 5.57 4.46 -22.79
C THR A 110 4.87 4.99 -24.04
N LEU A 111 3.56 5.20 -23.93
CA LEU A 111 2.75 5.91 -24.92
C LEU A 111 2.77 7.42 -24.63
N ASP A 112 2.40 8.23 -25.62
CA ASP A 112 2.39 9.69 -25.54
C ASP A 112 1.15 10.23 -24.81
N ILE A 113 0.80 9.63 -23.68
CA ILE A 113 -0.34 10.03 -22.88
C ILE A 113 0.01 9.93 -21.38
N TYR A 114 -0.26 11.01 -20.67
CA TYR A 114 -0.08 11.11 -19.23
C TYR A 114 -1.44 11.21 -18.55
N ILE A 115 -1.62 10.37 -17.54
CA ILE A 115 -2.75 10.43 -16.63
C ILE A 115 -2.29 11.12 -15.35
N TRP A 116 -2.96 12.20 -15.01
CA TRP A 116 -2.73 12.94 -13.78
C TRP A 116 -3.72 12.49 -12.71
N VAL A 117 -3.18 11.97 -11.63
CA VAL A 117 -3.96 11.28 -10.59
C VAL A 117 -3.48 11.69 -9.20
N GLU A 118 -4.19 11.17 -8.20
CA GLU A 118 -3.84 11.28 -6.79
C GLU A 118 -3.62 9.84 -6.30
N LEU A 119 -2.36 9.47 -6.04
CA LEU A 119 -1.96 8.15 -5.56
C LEU A 119 -1.61 8.20 -4.07
N ASP A 120 -1.89 7.10 -3.37
CA ASP A 120 -1.55 6.94 -1.96
C ASP A 120 -0.09 6.48 -1.84
N GLU A 121 0.82 7.40 -1.45
CA GLU A 121 2.25 7.21 -1.13
C GLU A 121 2.95 6.03 -1.85
N LEU A 122 2.86 5.98 -3.18
CA LEU A 122 3.48 4.95 -4.00
C LEU A 122 4.92 5.33 -4.35
N ALA A 123 5.83 4.36 -4.46
CA ALA A 123 7.17 4.59 -5.00
C ALA A 123 7.15 4.70 -6.53
N PHE A 124 8.08 5.45 -7.12
CA PHE A 124 8.21 5.55 -8.58
C PHE A 124 8.56 4.18 -9.20
N GLY A 125 7.97 3.86 -10.35
CA GLY A 125 8.19 2.58 -11.01
C GLY A 125 6.98 2.09 -11.82
N GLN A 126 7.04 0.83 -12.23
CA GLN A 126 5.99 0.22 -13.05
C GLN A 126 4.99 -0.57 -12.20
N TYR A 127 3.70 -0.37 -12.46
CA TYR A 127 2.63 -1.01 -11.71
C TYR A 127 1.47 -1.43 -12.61
N TRP A 128 0.71 -2.40 -12.11
CA TRP A 128 -0.64 -2.66 -12.57
C TRP A 128 -1.61 -1.74 -11.85
N PHE A 129 -2.36 -0.95 -12.62
CA PHE A 129 -3.39 -0.05 -12.11
C PHE A 129 -4.76 -0.50 -12.57
N ILE A 130 -5.76 -0.32 -11.71
CA ILE A 130 -7.16 -0.44 -12.09
C ILE A 130 -7.89 0.89 -11.88
N ILE A 131 -8.65 1.33 -12.88
CA ILE A 131 -9.45 2.56 -12.78
C ILE A 131 -10.67 2.27 -11.89
N LYS A 132 -10.70 2.83 -10.67
CA LYS A 132 -11.85 2.69 -9.77
C LYS A 132 -13.06 3.46 -10.27
N THR A 133 -12.83 4.73 -10.66
CA THR A 133 -13.87 5.65 -11.15
C THR A 133 -13.22 6.89 -11.73
N VAL A 134 -14.00 7.66 -12.49
CA VAL A 134 -13.70 9.07 -12.80
C VAL A 134 -14.30 9.93 -11.70
N LYS A 135 -13.52 10.86 -11.13
CA LYS A 135 -13.97 11.89 -10.19
C LYS A 135 -14.22 13.18 -10.97
N PHE A 136 -15.41 13.73 -10.81
CA PHE A 136 -15.78 15.05 -11.30
C PHE A 136 -15.87 15.97 -10.09
N ARG A 137 -15.03 17.01 -10.05
CA ARG A 137 -15.12 18.10 -9.09
C ARG A 137 -15.50 19.38 -9.85
N GLU A 138 -15.67 20.48 -9.13
CA GLU A 138 -16.08 21.77 -9.70
C GLU A 138 -15.11 22.28 -10.77
N ASN A 139 -13.80 22.12 -10.56
CA ASN A 139 -12.75 22.64 -11.45
C ASN A 139 -11.81 21.55 -11.99
N GLU A 140 -12.08 20.26 -11.72
CA GLU A 140 -11.24 19.18 -12.23
C GLU A 140 -11.99 17.89 -12.56
N VAL A 141 -11.51 17.19 -13.58
CA VAL A 141 -11.86 15.81 -13.91
C VAL A 141 -10.63 14.94 -13.78
N THR A 142 -10.62 14.01 -12.83
CA THR A 142 -9.46 13.15 -12.54
C THR A 142 -9.84 11.68 -12.46
N LEU A 143 -8.90 10.79 -12.81
CA LEU A 143 -9.10 9.35 -12.63
C LEU A 143 -8.68 8.93 -11.22
N LYS A 144 -9.52 8.13 -10.55
CA LYS A 144 -9.14 7.46 -9.30
C LYS A 144 -8.59 6.08 -9.63
N LEU A 145 -7.30 5.88 -9.40
CA LEU A 145 -6.65 4.59 -9.62
C LEU A 145 -6.57 3.78 -8.32
N LYS A 146 -6.50 2.45 -8.45
CA LYS A 146 -6.02 1.54 -7.42
C LYS A 146 -4.76 0.87 -7.94
N THR A 147 -3.71 0.84 -7.15
CA THR A 147 -2.56 -0.01 -7.41
C THR A 147 -2.92 -1.46 -7.09
N VAL A 148 -2.65 -2.38 -8.02
CA VAL A 148 -2.89 -3.82 -7.86
C VAL A 148 -1.62 -4.52 -7.40
N ARG A 149 -0.53 -4.36 -8.16
CA ARG A 149 0.78 -4.93 -7.84
C ARG A 149 1.91 -4.18 -8.56
N PRO A 150 3.14 -4.14 -8.00
CA PRO A 150 4.32 -3.75 -8.75
C PRO A 150 4.58 -4.71 -9.91
N VAL A 151 5.14 -4.19 -10.99
CA VAL A 151 5.71 -4.98 -12.07
C VAL A 151 7.21 -4.98 -11.84
N GLU A 152 7.78 -6.15 -11.61
CA GLU A 152 9.22 -6.30 -11.54
C GLU A 152 9.81 -5.88 -12.90
N PHE A 153 10.81 -5.01 -12.87
CA PHE A 153 11.56 -4.65 -14.06
C PHE A 153 12.26 -5.90 -14.58
N GLU A 154 11.67 -6.55 -15.59
CA GLU A 154 12.47 -7.32 -16.54
C GLU A 154 13.40 -6.30 -17.20
N VAL A 155 14.65 -6.26 -16.76
CA VAL A 155 15.70 -5.51 -17.42
C VAL A 155 15.71 -6.03 -18.85
N ALA A 156 15.17 -5.22 -19.77
CA ALA A 156 15.25 -5.49 -21.18
C ALA A 156 16.73 -5.64 -21.53
N GLU A 157 17.18 -6.89 -21.63
CA GLU A 157 18.43 -7.22 -22.29
C GLU A 157 18.35 -6.58 -23.67
N LYS A 158 19.28 -5.66 -23.93
CA LYS A 158 19.48 -5.00 -25.21
C LYS A 158 19.33 -6.03 -26.34
N PRO A 159 18.55 -5.76 -27.40
CA PRO A 159 18.60 -6.58 -28.60
C PRO A 159 19.99 -6.41 -29.22
N THR A 160 20.85 -7.40 -29.02
CA THR A 160 22.09 -7.51 -29.76
C THR A 160 21.73 -7.93 -31.19
N LEU A 161 22.16 -7.10 -32.14
CA LEU A 161 22.15 -7.40 -33.56
C LEU A 161 23.06 -8.60 -33.83
N SER A 162 22.48 -9.75 -34.20
CA SER A 162 23.02 -10.86 -35.01
C SER A 162 22.13 -12.09 -34.75
N THR A 163 21.65 -12.88 -35.69
CA THR A 163 22.16 -13.19 -37.03
C THR A 163 20.97 -13.62 -37.88
N ARG A 164 20.93 -13.10 -39.10
CA ARG A 164 20.14 -13.62 -40.23
C ARG A 164 20.37 -15.13 -40.33
N ASN A 165 19.33 -15.96 -40.24
CA ASN A 165 19.28 -17.26 -40.89
C ASN A 165 17.83 -17.63 -41.20
N LEU A 166 17.49 -17.32 -42.45
CA LEU A 166 16.41 -17.84 -43.25
C LEU A 166 16.64 -19.35 -43.45
N SER A 167 15.64 -20.19 -43.17
CA SER A 167 15.59 -21.53 -43.73
C SER A 167 14.13 -21.95 -43.88
N GLN A 168 13.69 -21.92 -45.14
CA GLN A 168 12.48 -22.53 -45.66
C GLN A 168 12.42 -24.03 -45.36
N SER A 169 11.17 -24.51 -45.33
CA SER A 169 10.76 -25.88 -45.10
C SER A 169 10.79 -26.75 -46.38
N LEU A 170 11.25 -28.00 -46.16
CA LEU A 170 10.89 -29.31 -46.79
C LEU A 170 11.34 -29.64 -48.24
N PRO A 171 11.47 -30.94 -48.65
CA PRO A 171 11.34 -32.22 -47.91
C PRO A 171 12.40 -33.33 -48.22
N LEU A 172 12.22 -34.49 -47.54
CA LEU A 172 12.62 -35.90 -47.84
C LEU A 172 13.59 -36.53 -46.82
N THR A 173 13.14 -37.41 -45.91
CA THR A 173 12.98 -38.89 -46.04
C THR A 173 14.18 -39.63 -45.43
N ASP A 174 14.08 -40.20 -44.22
CA ASP A 174 13.62 -41.58 -43.94
C ASP A 174 14.15 -42.11 -42.58
N LYS A 175 13.30 -42.92 -41.92
CA LYS A 175 13.61 -44.04 -41.01
C LYS A 175 14.12 -43.78 -39.57
N SER A 176 13.17 -43.83 -38.63
CA SER A 176 12.96 -44.97 -37.69
C SER A 176 12.77 -44.61 -36.21
N THR A 177 11.64 -45.11 -35.66
CA THR A 177 11.32 -45.41 -34.24
C THR A 177 11.30 -44.23 -33.26
N VAL A 178 10.16 -43.55 -33.04
CA VAL A 178 9.03 -43.96 -32.15
C VAL A 178 9.50 -44.54 -30.81
N THR A 179 9.55 -43.70 -29.78
CA THR A 179 8.73 -43.89 -28.58
C THR A 179 8.39 -42.50 -28.05
N ALA A 180 7.12 -42.13 -28.20
CA ALA A 180 6.51 -41.00 -27.52
C ALA A 180 5.98 -41.52 -26.19
N GLU A 181 6.36 -40.89 -25.09
CA GLU A 181 5.45 -40.72 -23.96
C GLU A 181 5.47 -39.24 -23.57
N SER A 182 4.30 -38.64 -23.75
CA SER A 182 3.95 -37.27 -23.42
C SER A 182 3.22 -37.28 -22.08
N GLN A 183 3.38 -36.19 -21.34
CA GLN A 183 2.41 -35.61 -20.40
C GLN A 183 2.23 -36.31 -19.03
N ASP A 184 2.61 -35.63 -17.96
CA ASP A 184 1.69 -34.63 -17.38
C ASP A 184 2.39 -33.61 -16.45
N PRO A 185 1.75 -32.45 -16.22
CA PRO A 185 2.32 -31.23 -15.64
C PRO A 185 2.23 -31.22 -14.10
N LEU A 186 2.62 -30.08 -13.51
CA LEU A 186 2.50 -29.77 -12.08
C LEU A 186 3.69 -30.20 -11.20
N GLN A 187 4.90 -29.70 -11.49
CA GLN A 187 5.91 -29.60 -10.44
C GLN A 187 5.64 -28.35 -9.60
N VAL A 188 4.88 -28.60 -8.54
CA VAL A 188 4.96 -27.97 -7.22
C VAL A 188 6.26 -27.17 -7.08
N SER A 189 6.12 -25.86 -6.90
CA SER A 189 7.19 -24.96 -6.49
C SER A 189 7.91 -25.55 -5.28
N LYS A 190 9.10 -26.12 -5.51
CA LYS A 190 10.01 -26.49 -4.43
C LYS A 190 10.36 -25.22 -3.67
N PRO A 191 10.36 -25.23 -2.33
CA PRO A 191 10.81 -24.07 -1.57
C PRO A 191 12.26 -23.80 -1.94
N VAL A 192 12.55 -22.57 -2.37
CA VAL A 192 13.92 -22.13 -2.68
C VAL A 192 14.76 -22.35 -1.42
N GLU A 193 15.71 -23.28 -1.49
CA GLU A 193 16.52 -23.67 -0.35
C GLU A 193 17.76 -22.77 -0.29
N TRP A 194 18.28 -22.49 0.90
CA TRP A 194 19.52 -21.69 1.07
C TRP A 194 20.73 -22.23 0.29
N LYS A 195 20.71 -23.52 -0.06
CA LYS A 195 21.73 -24.19 -0.87
C LYS A 195 21.72 -23.70 -2.32
N ASP A 196 20.55 -23.37 -2.86
CA ASP A 196 20.42 -22.85 -4.23
C ASP A 196 21.05 -21.45 -4.32
N PHE A 197 20.85 -20.61 -3.29
CA PHE A 197 21.51 -19.30 -3.21
C PHE A 197 23.03 -19.39 -3.08
N GLN A 198 23.55 -20.34 -2.30
CA GLN A 198 25.00 -20.56 -2.20
C GLN A 198 25.61 -21.01 -3.53
N LEU A 199 24.89 -21.84 -4.28
CA LEU A 199 25.31 -22.30 -5.59
C LEU A 199 25.33 -21.14 -6.59
N LEU A 200 24.28 -20.31 -6.60
CA LEU A 200 24.23 -19.10 -7.41
C LEU A 200 25.36 -18.12 -7.05
N PHE A 201 25.66 -17.92 -5.75
CA PHE A 201 26.74 -17.03 -5.33
C PHE A 201 28.11 -17.55 -5.75
N ARG A 202 28.34 -18.86 -5.66
CA ARG A 202 29.55 -19.51 -6.16
C ARG A 202 29.66 -19.35 -7.67
N GLN A 203 28.60 -19.62 -8.42
CA GLN A 203 28.54 -19.49 -9.87
C GLN A 203 28.83 -18.05 -10.32
N TRP A 204 28.24 -17.07 -9.63
CA TRP A 204 28.48 -15.65 -9.89
C TRP A 204 29.93 -15.26 -9.60
N GLY A 205 30.50 -15.75 -8.49
CA GLY A 205 31.90 -15.53 -8.15
C GLY A 205 32.89 -16.10 -9.18
N PHE A 206 32.62 -17.28 -9.73
CA PHE A 206 33.42 -17.86 -10.81
C PHE A 206 33.30 -17.08 -12.11
N ALA A 207 32.08 -16.68 -12.50
CA ALA A 207 31.84 -15.89 -13.71
C ALA A 207 32.56 -14.53 -13.68
N ILE A 208 32.55 -13.86 -12.52
CA ILE A 208 33.23 -12.58 -12.35
C ILE A 208 34.74 -12.74 -12.38
N ARG A 209 35.29 -13.77 -11.71
CA ARG A 209 36.73 -14.03 -11.75
C ARG A 209 37.22 -14.32 -13.17
N GLY A 210 36.45 -15.10 -13.95
CA GLY A 210 36.74 -15.36 -15.35
C GLY A 210 36.73 -14.08 -16.19
N SER A 211 35.66 -13.29 -16.09
CA SER A 211 35.52 -12.04 -16.85
C SER A 211 36.59 -11.00 -16.51
N ILE A 212 36.99 -10.89 -15.23
CA ILE A 212 38.08 -10.00 -14.81
C ILE A 212 39.43 -10.49 -15.33
N TYR A 213 39.66 -11.81 -15.33
CA TYR A 213 40.90 -12.39 -15.82
C TYR A 213 41.06 -12.17 -17.34
N GLU A 214 40.00 -12.41 -18.11
CA GLU A 214 39.99 -12.16 -19.55
C GLU A 214 40.22 -10.67 -19.87
N PHE A 215 39.57 -9.77 -19.14
CA PHE A 215 39.79 -8.32 -19.28
C PHE A 215 41.21 -7.90 -18.93
N MET A 216 41.80 -8.45 -17.86
CA MET A 216 43.18 -8.14 -17.47
C MET A 216 44.22 -8.65 -18.46
N VAL A 217 44.00 -9.84 -19.04
CA VAL A 217 44.94 -10.43 -20.01
C VAL A 217 44.83 -9.76 -21.37
N GLN A 218 43.63 -9.36 -21.79
CA GLN A 218 43.38 -8.83 -23.13
C GLN A 218 43.62 -7.31 -23.25
N ASP A 219 43.26 -6.52 -22.23
CA ASP A 219 43.25 -5.04 -22.35
C ASP A 219 44.41 -4.33 -21.63
N ILE A 220 45.20 -5.01 -20.79
CA ILE A 220 46.39 -4.44 -20.14
C ILE A 220 47.61 -4.54 -21.08
N THR A 221 47.61 -3.73 -22.13
CA THR A 221 48.81 -3.44 -22.92
C THR A 221 49.45 -2.15 -22.40
N LYS A 222 50.80 -2.07 -22.31
CA LYS A 222 51.55 -0.92 -21.75
C LYS A 222 51.16 0.46 -22.32
N LYS A 223 50.59 0.50 -23.52
CA LYS A 223 50.13 1.73 -24.21
C LYS A 223 48.73 2.18 -23.77
N ASN A 224 47.90 1.30 -23.22
CA ASN A 224 46.51 1.58 -22.81
C ASN A 224 46.33 1.76 -21.29
N ILE A 225 47.38 1.50 -20.49
CA ILE A 225 47.37 1.65 -19.03
C ILE A 225 46.96 3.06 -18.56
N LYS A 226 47.31 4.10 -19.33
CA LYS A 226 46.95 5.49 -19.00
C LYS A 226 45.45 5.76 -19.17
N ASN A 227 44.84 5.15 -20.19
CA ASN A 227 43.39 5.24 -20.43
C ASN A 227 42.62 4.39 -19.42
N LEU A 228 43.15 3.20 -19.10
CA LEU A 228 42.62 2.34 -18.04
C LEU A 228 42.65 3.04 -16.67
N LEU A 229 43.75 3.71 -16.32
CA LEU A 229 43.87 4.45 -15.06
C LEU A 229 42.87 5.60 -14.97
N ARG A 230 42.68 6.36 -16.06
CA ARG A 230 41.66 7.42 -16.13
C ARG A 230 40.25 6.86 -15.98
N PHE A 231 39.95 5.74 -16.66
CA PHE A 231 38.69 5.03 -16.51
C PHE A 231 38.47 4.55 -15.08
N LEU A 232 39.51 4.00 -14.43
CA LEU A 232 39.44 3.49 -13.06
C LEU A 232 39.20 4.61 -12.05
N ILE A 233 39.82 5.77 -12.25
CA ILE A 233 39.55 6.96 -11.43
C ILE A 233 38.09 7.40 -11.61
N LEU A 234 37.60 7.51 -12.84
CA LEU A 234 36.19 7.88 -13.10
C LEU A 234 35.22 6.86 -12.53
N LEU A 235 35.53 5.56 -12.63
CA LEU A 235 34.75 4.47 -12.07
C LEU A 235 34.74 4.52 -10.54
N SER A 236 35.89 4.80 -9.91
CA SER A 236 35.97 4.96 -8.46
C SER A 236 35.15 6.16 -7.96
N VAL A 237 35.17 7.29 -8.68
CA VAL A 237 34.39 8.48 -8.34
C VAL A 237 32.89 8.21 -8.51
N SER A 238 32.50 7.55 -9.60
CA SER A 238 31.11 7.15 -9.84
C SER A 238 30.63 6.16 -8.78
N LEU A 239 31.45 5.16 -8.44
CA LEU A 239 31.13 4.17 -7.42
C LEU A 239 31.02 4.81 -6.03
N LEU A 240 31.94 5.71 -5.68
CA LEU A 240 31.91 6.42 -4.41
C LEU A 240 30.69 7.34 -4.31
N SER A 241 30.35 8.04 -5.39
CA SER A 241 29.14 8.88 -5.46
C SER A 241 27.88 8.03 -5.31
N ALA A 242 27.79 6.91 -6.02
CA ALA A 242 26.68 5.96 -5.91
C ALA A 242 26.58 5.38 -4.49
N LEU A 243 27.71 5.05 -3.86
CA LEU A 243 27.77 4.53 -2.50
C LEU A 243 27.28 5.57 -1.49
N LEU A 244 27.76 6.81 -1.56
CA LEU A 244 27.31 7.89 -0.69
C LEU A 244 25.81 8.16 -0.84
N MET A 245 25.31 8.12 -2.07
CA MET A 245 23.88 8.33 -2.32
C MET A 245 23.04 7.17 -1.79
N THR A 246 23.50 5.94 -2.00
CA THR A 246 22.86 4.74 -1.42
C THR A 246 22.87 4.80 0.11
N LEU A 247 23.96 5.25 0.72
CA LEU A 247 24.07 5.40 2.16
C LEU A 247 23.11 6.48 2.71
N LYS A 248 22.91 7.56 1.96
CA LYS A 248 21.91 8.57 2.31
C LYS A 248 20.49 7.98 2.25
N PHE A 249 20.16 7.25 1.18
CA PHE A 249 18.86 6.60 1.06
C PHE A 249 18.65 5.53 2.12
N ILE A 250 19.66 4.71 2.42
CA ILE A 250 19.57 3.68 3.45
C ILE A 250 19.43 4.30 4.84
N GLY A 251 20.10 5.43 5.12
CA GLY A 251 19.95 6.13 6.39
C GLY A 251 18.52 6.63 6.61
N ILE A 252 17.93 7.27 5.59
CA ILE A 252 16.54 7.73 5.64
C ILE A 252 15.57 6.55 5.78
N PHE A 253 15.85 5.46 5.06
CA PHE A 253 15.08 4.22 5.17
C PHE A 253 15.18 3.60 6.56
N ILE A 254 16.38 3.47 7.14
CA ILE A 254 16.61 2.89 8.47
C ILE A 254 15.89 3.71 9.53
N ILE A 255 15.90 5.04 9.45
CA ILE A 255 15.17 5.89 10.40
C ILE A 255 13.66 5.63 10.31
N ARG A 256 13.10 5.60 9.10
CA ARG A 256 11.67 5.28 8.90
C ARG A 256 11.32 3.86 9.33
N PHE A 257 12.20 2.91 9.03
CA PHE A 257 12.06 1.51 9.43
C PHE A 257 12.11 1.37 10.95
N MET A 258 13.04 2.04 11.63
CA MET A 258 13.14 2.06 13.09
C MET A 258 11.89 2.67 13.72
N PHE A 259 11.35 3.74 13.14
CA PHE A 259 10.12 4.36 13.62
C PHE A 259 8.92 3.41 13.48
N GLU A 260 8.79 2.74 12.34
CA GLU A 260 7.71 1.78 12.12
C GLU A 260 7.91 0.51 12.97
N LEU A 261 9.15 0.07 13.17
CA LEU A 261 9.50 -1.05 14.05
C LEU A 261 9.20 -0.71 15.50
N SER A 262 9.40 0.54 15.93
CA SER A 262 9.04 1.01 17.26
C SER A 262 7.52 0.95 17.46
N ARG A 263 6.74 1.45 16.49
CA ARG A 263 5.27 1.33 16.51
C ARG A 263 4.83 -0.14 16.54
N PHE A 264 5.45 -0.97 15.71
CA PHE A 264 5.20 -2.42 15.69
C PHE A 264 5.50 -3.05 17.05
N THR A 265 6.65 -2.72 17.65
CA THR A 265 7.04 -3.24 18.97
C THR A 265 6.06 -2.81 20.05
N HIS A 266 5.59 -1.56 20.04
CA HIS A 266 4.59 -1.07 20.99
C HIS A 266 3.26 -1.84 20.88
N VAL A 267 2.85 -2.23 19.68
CA VAL A 267 1.65 -3.04 19.45
C VAL A 267 1.90 -4.53 19.75
N LEU A 268 3.09 -5.03 19.45
CA LEU A 268 3.44 -6.45 19.60
C LEU A 268 3.71 -6.83 21.05
N THR A 269 4.37 -5.96 21.83
CA THR A 269 4.76 -6.22 23.22
C THR A 269 3.58 -6.68 24.10
N PRO A 270 2.43 -5.97 24.17
CA PRO A 270 1.31 -6.42 24.98
C PRO A 270 0.71 -7.74 24.48
N THR A 271 0.76 -8.00 23.17
CA THR A 271 0.30 -9.26 22.57
C THR A 271 1.19 -10.43 23.00
N VAL A 272 2.52 -10.25 22.93
CA VAL A 272 3.48 -11.27 23.35
C VAL A 272 3.39 -11.52 24.86
N LEU A 273 3.25 -10.48 25.69
CA LEU A 273 3.05 -10.64 27.13
C LEU A 273 1.78 -11.45 27.46
N LYS A 274 0.67 -11.17 26.77
CA LYS A 274 -0.56 -11.98 26.93
C LYS A 274 -0.37 -13.44 26.52
N ILE A 275 0.39 -13.69 25.45
CA ILE A 275 0.71 -15.06 25.02
C ILE A 275 1.55 -15.76 26.08
N ILE A 276 2.57 -15.09 26.62
CA ILE A 276 3.40 -15.62 27.71
C ILE A 276 2.54 -15.93 28.94
N ASP A 277 1.60 -15.06 29.32
CA ASP A 277 0.68 -15.30 30.43
C ASP A 277 -0.23 -16.52 30.21
N VAL A 278 -0.69 -16.74 28.97
CA VAL A 278 -1.46 -17.93 28.60
C VAL A 278 -0.61 -19.19 28.77
N PHE A 279 0.64 -19.18 28.28
CA PHE A 279 1.56 -20.30 28.49
C PHE A 279 1.84 -20.55 29.98
N ASN A 280 2.09 -19.50 30.77
CA ASN A 280 2.29 -19.60 32.21
C ASN A 280 1.07 -20.21 32.92
N LYS A 281 -0.16 -19.84 32.51
CA LYS A 281 -1.39 -20.42 33.05
C LYS A 281 -1.60 -21.87 32.62
N ILE A 282 -1.26 -22.22 31.38
CA ILE A 282 -1.33 -23.61 30.90
C ILE A 282 -0.36 -24.48 31.71
N ILE A 283 0.89 -24.03 31.85
CA ILE A 283 1.93 -24.74 32.59
C ILE A 283 1.56 -24.85 34.08
N GLY A 284 1.13 -23.74 34.70
CA GLY A 284 0.69 -23.71 36.09
C GLY A 284 -0.54 -24.59 36.35
N GLY A 285 -1.54 -24.54 35.46
CA GLY A 285 -2.71 -25.41 35.52
C GLY A 285 -2.34 -26.88 35.36
N PHE A 286 -1.40 -27.19 34.46
CA PHE A 286 -0.87 -28.54 34.28
C PHE A 286 -0.17 -29.05 35.55
N PHE A 287 0.68 -28.22 36.20
CA PHE A 287 1.31 -28.59 37.47
C PHE A 287 0.30 -28.78 38.60
N ILE A 288 -0.76 -27.96 38.68
CA ILE A 288 -1.84 -28.13 39.66
C ILE A 288 -2.60 -29.43 39.40
N LEU A 289 -2.91 -29.76 38.15
CA LEU A 289 -3.54 -31.03 37.78
C LEU A 289 -2.65 -32.22 38.19
N LEU A 290 -1.35 -32.14 37.89
CA LEU A 290 -0.39 -33.17 38.31
C LEU A 290 -0.34 -33.31 39.83
N ALA A 291 -0.35 -32.20 40.58
CA ALA A 291 -0.35 -32.19 42.03
C ALA A 291 -1.66 -32.76 42.61
N MET A 292 -2.81 -32.47 42.01
CA MET A 292 -4.10 -33.05 42.41
C MET A 292 -4.13 -34.56 42.15
N ILE A 293 -3.67 -35.01 40.97
CA ILE A 293 -3.57 -36.44 40.65
C ILE A 293 -2.59 -37.12 41.61
N TRP A 294 -1.44 -36.52 41.89
CA TRP A 294 -0.48 -37.07 42.85
C TRP A 294 -1.07 -37.14 44.26
N LYS A 295 -1.75 -36.09 44.72
CA LYS A 295 -2.44 -36.07 46.00
C LYS A 295 -3.51 -37.18 46.07
N ASP A 296 -4.28 -37.37 45.01
CA ASP A 296 -5.36 -38.36 45.00
C ASP A 296 -4.85 -39.80 44.84
N ALA A 297 -3.88 -40.02 43.95
CA ALA A 297 -3.31 -41.32 43.65
C ALA A 297 -2.31 -41.83 44.70
N VAL A 298 -1.54 -40.93 45.33
CA VAL A 298 -0.45 -41.29 46.26
C VAL A 298 -0.81 -40.97 47.71
N VAL A 299 -1.36 -39.78 47.99
CA VAL A 299 -1.57 -39.30 49.38
C VAL A 299 -2.93 -39.73 49.96
N ASN A 300 -4.00 -39.72 49.16
CA ASN A 300 -5.36 -40.04 49.61
C ASN A 300 -5.75 -41.51 49.41
N ARG A 301 -4.81 -42.37 48.98
CA ARG A 301 -5.05 -43.80 48.84
C ARG A 301 -5.34 -44.42 50.22
N GLY A 302 -6.63 -44.52 50.57
CA GLY A 302 -7.11 -45.12 51.82
C GLY A 302 -7.73 -44.18 52.86
N ARG A 303 -7.94 -42.88 52.58
CA ARG A 303 -8.67 -41.97 53.50
C ARG A 303 -10.10 -41.71 53.02
N PRO A 304 -11.14 -41.85 53.88
CA PRO A 304 -12.51 -41.50 53.51
C PRO A 304 -12.62 -39.97 53.33
N GLN A 305 -13.27 -39.54 52.24
CA GLN A 305 -13.57 -38.13 51.99
C GLN A 305 -14.49 -37.58 53.09
N PRO A 306 -14.21 -36.40 53.68
CA PRO A 306 -15.16 -35.75 54.58
C PRO A 306 -16.41 -35.28 53.80
N PRO A 307 -17.61 -35.26 54.42
CA PRO A 307 -18.85 -34.90 53.74
C PRO A 307 -18.80 -33.47 53.17
N ASN A 308 -19.23 -33.31 51.93
CA ASN A 308 -19.38 -32.03 51.24
C ASN A 308 -20.41 -31.13 51.97
N GLU A 309 -19.96 -30.31 52.93
CA GLU A 309 -20.75 -29.16 53.38
C GLU A 309 -20.60 -28.03 52.35
N PHE A 310 -21.59 -27.92 51.46
CA PHE A 310 -21.83 -26.73 50.65
C PHE A 310 -22.12 -25.55 51.57
N ARG A 311 -21.08 -24.85 52.01
CA ARG A 311 -21.19 -23.59 52.76
C ARG A 311 -21.55 -22.47 51.78
N TYR A 312 -22.85 -22.30 51.57
CA TYR A 312 -23.43 -21.15 50.88
C TYR A 312 -22.91 -19.84 51.50
N LEU A 313 -22.48 -18.95 50.60
CA LEU A 313 -21.99 -17.61 50.88
C LEU A 313 -23.03 -16.82 51.70
N GLN A 314 -22.73 -16.58 52.97
CA GLN A 314 -23.49 -15.69 53.84
C GLN A 314 -23.30 -14.24 53.35
N TYR A 315 -24.27 -13.76 52.57
CA TYR A 315 -24.30 -12.42 52.00
C TYR A 315 -24.56 -11.38 53.08
N ASN A 316 -23.52 -10.64 53.48
CA ASN A 316 -23.59 -9.60 54.50
C ASN A 316 -24.20 -8.31 53.90
N ARG A 317 -25.51 -8.06 54.10
CA ARG A 317 -26.12 -6.73 53.82
C ARG A 317 -26.11 -5.86 55.07
N PRO A 318 -25.55 -4.64 55.03
CA PRO A 318 -25.85 -3.64 56.05
C PRO A 318 -27.28 -3.13 55.88
N MET A 319 -28.09 -3.27 56.93
CA MET A 319 -29.43 -2.68 57.07
C MET A 319 -29.35 -1.15 56.96
N TYR A 320 -30.05 -0.56 56.00
CA TYR A 320 -30.27 0.89 55.95
C TYR A 320 -31.27 1.29 57.04
N LYS A 321 -30.83 2.15 57.96
CA LYS A 321 -31.62 2.80 58.99
C LYS A 321 -32.54 3.82 58.29
N SER A 322 -33.85 3.55 58.23
CA SER A 322 -34.82 4.49 57.65
C SER A 322 -34.91 5.75 58.51
N VAL A 323 -34.56 6.89 57.93
CA VAL A 323 -34.72 8.21 58.55
C VAL A 323 -36.18 8.61 58.49
N THR A 324 -36.86 8.58 59.63
CA THR A 324 -38.21 9.12 59.80
C THR A 324 -38.13 10.64 59.87
N TYR A 325 -38.66 11.34 58.86
CA TYR A 325 -38.79 12.80 58.89
C TYR A 325 -40.01 13.19 59.73
N ILE A 326 -39.74 13.76 60.92
CA ILE A 326 -40.76 14.47 61.70
C ILE A 326 -40.96 15.84 61.04
N ARG A 327 -42.16 16.06 60.50
CA ARG A 327 -42.59 17.32 59.90
C ARG A 327 -43.16 18.21 61.00
N GLU A 328 -42.35 19.09 61.57
CA GLU A 328 -42.83 20.14 62.47
C GLU A 328 -43.64 21.15 61.66
N ARG A 329 -44.96 21.13 61.86
CA ARG A 329 -45.90 22.10 61.32
C ARG A 329 -46.09 23.17 62.40
N GLN A 330 -45.60 24.37 62.12
CA GLN A 330 -45.90 25.60 62.85
C GLN A 330 -47.41 25.74 63.09
N GLN A 331 -47.78 25.98 64.34
CA GLN A 331 -49.07 26.56 64.69
C GLN A 331 -48.85 27.54 65.84
N ASN A 332 -48.56 28.80 65.46
CA ASN A 332 -48.81 29.96 66.30
C ASN A 332 -50.33 30.12 66.40
N ALA A 333 -50.86 30.21 67.62
CA ALA A 333 -51.80 31.27 68.03
C ALA A 333 -52.35 30.99 69.44
N ASN A 334 -52.24 32.02 70.28
CA ASN A 334 -53.11 32.39 71.40
C ASN A 334 -53.26 31.41 72.57
N ASP A 335 -52.66 31.77 73.70
CA ASP A 335 -53.45 32.35 74.79
C ASP A 335 -52.55 33.15 75.73
N ASN A 336 -52.61 34.47 75.56
CA ASN A 336 -52.32 35.45 76.61
C ASN A 336 -53.67 35.74 77.29
N ASN A 337 -53.76 35.53 78.60
CA ASN A 337 -54.49 36.36 79.57
C ASN A 337 -54.38 35.70 80.96
N ASP A 338 -53.61 36.31 81.86
CA ASP A 338 -54.17 37.15 82.93
C ASP A 338 -53.06 37.61 83.88
N TRP A 339 -53.14 38.88 84.31
CA TRP A 339 -53.20 39.34 85.71
C TRP A 339 -52.77 40.83 85.80
N HIS A 340 -53.77 41.65 86.18
CA HIS A 340 -53.77 43.08 86.56
C HIS A 340 -54.09 44.16 85.53
#